data_AF-A0AA43RLG0-F1
#
_entry.id   AF-A0AA43RLG0-F1
#
_cell.length_a   1.000
_cell.length_b   1.000
_cell.length_c   1.000
_cell.angle_alpha   90.00
_cell.angle_beta   90.00
_cell.angle_gamma   90.00
#
_symmetry.space_group_name_H-M   'P 1'
#
loop_
_entity.id
_entity.type
_entity.pdbx_description
1 polymer ?
#
loop_
_entity_poly.entity_id
_entity_poly.type
_entity_poly.pdbx_seq_one_letter_code
_entity_poly.pdbx_strand_id
1 'polypeptide(L)' 'MKRMIGKLIMAYRLEYHWWFIMRYRKRMRKLYDNGESLSSPRMLRLNSKSGNHHVFVMKNEKLFEELYLS' A
#
# COMPACT_ATOMS: atom_id res chain seq x y z
N MET A 1 2.49 22.08 -17.93
CA MET A 1 3.63 21.42 -17.24
C MET A 1 3.39 21.09 -15.78
N LYS A 2 3.13 22.07 -14.88
CA LYS A 2 2.98 21.82 -13.43
C LYS A 2 1.92 20.75 -13.06
N ARG A 3 0.75 20.77 -13.72
CA ARG A 3 -0.33 19.78 -13.49
C ARG A 3 0.06 18.35 -13.91
N MET A 4 0.86 18.21 -14.96
CA MET A 4 1.35 16.92 -15.46
C MET A 4 2.43 16.33 -14.54
N ILE A 5 3.35 17.18 -14.07
CA ILE A 5 4.37 16.81 -13.08
C ILE A 5 3.69 16.39 -11.76
N GLY A 6 2.69 17.14 -11.31
CA GLY A 6 1.88 16.79 -10.13
C GLY A 6 1.19 15.43 -10.27
N LYS A 7 0.60 15.15 -11.44
CA LYS A 7 0.00 13.84 -11.76
C LYS A 7 1.03 12.71 -11.65
N LEU A 8 2.19 12.86 -12.30
CA LEU A 8 3.24 11.84 -12.27
C LEU A 8 3.74 11.57 -10.85
N ILE A 9 4.03 12.61 -10.07
CA ILE A 9 4.50 12.47 -8.69
C ILE A 9 3.48 11.70 -7.85
N MET A 10 2.19 12.03 -7.98
CA MET A 10 1.14 11.38 -7.21
C MET A 10 0.95 9.92 -7.62
N ALA A 11 1.00 9.61 -8.91
CA ALA A 11 0.97 8.24 -9.43
C ALA A 11 2.15 7.40 -8.90
N TYR A 12 3.38 7.92 -8.99
CA TYR A 12 4.56 7.23 -8.45
C TYR A 12 4.46 6.96 -6.95
N ARG A 13 3.91 7.90 -6.17
CA ARG A 13 3.68 7.69 -4.73
C ARG A 13 2.64 6.60 -4.48
N LEU A 14 1.54 6.56 -5.24
CA LEU A 14 0.54 5.50 -5.13
C LEU A 14 1.14 4.13 -5.45
N GLU A 15 1.89 4.02 -6.55
CA GLU A 15 2.58 2.78 -6.93
C GLU A 15 3.57 2.31 -5.87
N TYR A 16 4.36 3.23 -5.30
CA TYR A 16 5.28 2.93 -4.21
C TYR A 16 4.54 2.31 -3.02
N HIS A 17 3.43 2.90 -2.58
CA HIS A 17 2.66 2.37 -1.46
C HIS A 17 2.02 1.00 -1.79
N TRP A 18 1.54 0.80 -3.02
CA TRP A 18 1.05 -0.50 -3.49
C TRP A 18 2.14 -1.57 -3.46
N TRP A 19 3.36 -1.24 -3.91
CA TRP A 19 4.49 -2.15 -3.87
C TRP A 19 4.81 -2.61 -2.43
N PHE A 20 4.75 -1.69 -1.45
CA PHE A 20 4.93 -2.04 -0.03
C PHE A 20 3.83 -2.97 0.49
N ILE A 21 2.56 -2.69 0.19
CA ILE A 21 1.43 -3.56 0.55
C ILE A 21 1.67 -4.97 0.02
N MET A 22 2.01 -5.10 -1.26
CA MET A 22 2.26 -6.39 -1.89
C MET A 22 3.47 -7.10 -1.28
N ARG A 23 4.55 -6.37 -0.96
CA ARG A 23 5.72 -6.90 -0.26
C ARG A 23 5.36 -7.46 1.11
N TYR A 24 4.57 -6.73 1.91
CA TYR A 24 4.12 -7.21 3.23
C TYR A 24 3.19 -8.42 3.10
N ARG A 25 2.25 -8.41 2.16
CA ARG A 25 1.37 -9.55 1.89
C ARG A 25 2.14 -10.80 1.48
N LYS A 26 3.14 -10.68 0.59
CA LYS A 26 4.00 -11.80 0.18
C LYS A 26 4.79 -12.37 1.36
N ARG A 27 5.27 -11.51 2.25
CA ARG A 27 5.96 -11.94 3.48
C ARG A 27 5.01 -12.64 4.44
N MET A 28 3.82 -12.10 4.68
CA MET A 28 2.80 -12.71 5.53
C MET A 28 2.37 -14.09 5.01
N ARG A 29 2.16 -14.21 3.69
CA ARG A 29 1.87 -15.49 3.03
C ARG A 29 2.97 -16.53 3.31
N LYS A 30 4.24 -16.17 3.10
CA LYS A 30 5.37 -17.08 3.40
C LYS A 30 5.41 -17.54 4.86
N LEU A 31 5.04 -16.66 5.81
CA LEU A 31 4.99 -17.05 7.23
C LEU A 31 3.83 -17.99 7.52
N TYR A 32 2.67 -17.70 6.95
CA TYR A 32 1.50 -18.55 7.06
C TYR A 32 1.75 -19.94 6.44
N ASP A 33 2.36 -20.00 5.26
CA ASP A 33 2.72 -21.26 4.58
C ASP A 33 3.73 -22.08 5.41
N ASN A 34 4.53 -21.42 6.26
CA ASN A 34 5.44 -22.06 7.21
C ASN A 34 4.77 -22.43 8.56
N GLY A 35 3.44 -22.34 8.66
CA GLY A 35 2.66 -22.70 9.84
C GLY A 35 2.54 -21.60 10.91
N GLU A 36 2.96 -20.38 10.63
CA GLU A 36 2.82 -19.28 11.59
C GLU A 36 1.35 -18.82 11.68
N SER A 37 0.80 -18.79 12.90
CA SER A 37 -0.57 -18.33 13.14
C SER A 37 -0.78 -16.88 12.69
N LEU A 38 -1.95 -16.58 12.12
CA LEU A 38 -2.36 -15.21 11.77
C LEU A 38 -2.37 -14.25 12.97
N SER A 39 -2.59 -14.79 14.18
CA SER A 39 -2.58 -14.02 15.43
C SER A 39 -1.17 -13.87 16.03
N SER A 40 -0.12 -14.39 15.38
CA SER A 40 1.24 -14.25 15.91
C SER A 40 1.62 -12.76 16.01
N PRO A 41 2.44 -12.38 17.01
CA PRO A 41 2.93 -11.01 17.11
C PRO A 41 3.63 -10.51 15.84
N ARG A 42 4.26 -11.41 15.07
CA ARG A 42 4.95 -11.05 13.83
C ARG A 42 3.96 -10.79 12.69
N MET A 43 2.91 -11.62 12.56
CA MET A 43 1.84 -11.42 11.59
C MET A 43 1.09 -10.12 11.86
N LEU A 44 0.72 -9.87 13.11
CA LEU A 44 0.07 -8.62 13.53
C LEU A 44 0.95 -7.39 13.24
N ARG A 45 2.26 -7.46 13.50
CA ARG A 45 3.20 -6.36 13.16
C ARG A 45 3.29 -6.10 11.66
N LEU A 46 3.32 -7.15 10.82
CA LEU A 46 3.35 -6.99 9.37
C LEU A 46 2.02 -6.41 8.85
N ASN A 47 0.90 -6.89 9.40
CA ASN A 47 -0.43 -6.38 9.05
C ASN A 47 -0.56 -4.89 9.42
N SER A 48 -0.13 -4.50 10.62
CA SER A 48 -0.12 -3.10 11.06
C SER A 48 0.74 -2.22 10.14
N LYS A 49 1.95 -2.68 9.76
CA LYS A 49 2.79 -1.96 8.78
C LYS A 49 2.10 -1.79 7.43
N SER A 50 1.45 -2.85 6.93
CA SER A 50 0.66 -2.79 5.69
C SER A 50 -0.53 -1.82 5.82
N GLY A 51 -1.16 -1.76 7.00
CA GLY A 51 -2.31 -0.89 7.28
C GLY A 51 -2.04 0.58 7.01
N ASN A 52 -0.86 1.09 7.39
CA ASN A 52 -0.48 2.49 7.11
C ASN A 52 -0.42 2.78 5.61
N HIS A 53 0.08 1.84 4.80
CA HIS A 53 0.09 2.00 3.35
C HIS A 53 -1.32 1.89 2.76
N HIS A 54 -2.18 1.00 3.27
CA HIS A 54 -3.58 0.90 2.86
C HIS A 54 -4.34 2.21 3.08
N VAL A 55 -4.22 2.82 4.26
CA VAL A 55 -4.87 4.10 4.57
C VAL A 55 -4.37 5.21 3.64
N PHE A 56 -3.06 5.23 3.34
CA PHE A 56 -2.50 6.20 2.39
C PHE A 56 -3.11 6.03 0.98
N VAL A 57 -3.12 4.79 0.46
CA VAL A 57 -3.66 4.47 -0.86
C VAL A 57 -5.13 4.87 -0.95
N MET A 58 -5.97 4.44 0.00
CA MET A 58 -7.41 4.76 0.00
C MET A 58 -7.69 6.27 -0.05
N LYS A 59 -6.91 7.08 0.68
CA LYS A 59 -7.09 8.54 0.68
C LYS A 59 -6.61 9.20 -0.60
N ASN A 60 -5.51 8.71 -1.17
CA ASN A 60 -4.85 9.36 -2.30
C ASN A 60 -5.34 8.84 -3.66
N GLU A 61 -5.85 7.62 -3.77
CA GLU A 61 -6.48 7.13 -5.01
C GLU A 61 -7.71 7.97 -5.35
N LYS A 62 -8.61 8.17 -4.37
CA LYS A 62 -9.78 9.02 -4.56
C LYS A 62 -9.40 10.45 -4.97
N LEU A 63 -8.44 11.04 -4.30
CA LEU A 63 -7.96 12.39 -4.64
C LEU A 63 -7.30 12.42 -6.04
N PHE A 64 -6.58 11.37 -6.42
CA PHE A 64 -5.97 11.27 -7.75
C PHE A 64 -7.04 11.17 -8.84
N GLU A 65 -8.08 10.36 -8.61
CA GLU A 65 -9.24 10.24 -9.50
C GLU A 65 -9.93 11.61 -9.69
N GLU A 66 -10.25 12.30 -8.58
CA GLU A 66 -10.87 13.63 -8.60
C GLU A 66 -10.02 14.66 -9.36
N LEU A 67 -8.69 14.69 -9.16
CA LEU A 67 -7.83 15.72 -9.77
C LEU A 67 -7.46 15.47 -11.23
N TYR A 68 -7.42 14.21 -11.66
CA TYR A 68 -6.73 13.80 -12.89
C TYR A 68 -7.46 12.80 -13.79
N LEU A 69 -8.59 12.23 -13.36
CA LEU A 69 -9.41 11.29 -14.12
C LEU A 69 -10.88 11.73 -14.29
N SER A 70 -11.34 12.73 -13.53
CA SER A 70 -12.57 13.49 -13.83
C SER A 70 -12.32 14.63 -14.82
#